data_AF-A0A7S3FTZ2-F1
#
_entry.id   AF-A0A7S3FTZ2-F1
#
_cell.length_a   1.000
_cell.length_b   1.000
_cell.length_c   1.000
_cell.angle_alpha   90.00
_cell.angle_beta   90.00
_cell.angle_gamma   90.00
#
_symmetry.space_group_name_H-M   'P 1'
#
loop_
_entity.id
_entity.type
_entity.pdbx_description
1 polymer ?
#
loop_
_entity_poly.entity_id
_entity_poly.type
_entity_poly.pdbx_seq_one_letter_code
_entity_poly.pdbx_strand_id
1 'polypeptide(L)'
;ASAGARLGASLAPSSGVVNCAWAAMAQRAASRFAAVPEAPKDPILGVTEKFLADQNPAKMNLGVGAYRDDDGKPVVLDCVRKAESMIAGKEFMEYLPMGGNKVFNELSVKLAYGDDHQVIKDKRVAAVQTLSGTGACRLMAD
;
A
#
# COMPACT_ATOMS: atom_id res chain seq x y z
N ALA A 1 12.89 16.85 82.09
CA ALA A 1 13.69 18.01 82.52
C ALA A 1 14.37 18.58 81.28
N SER A 2 13.82 19.66 80.75
CA SER A 2 14.37 21.03 80.80
C SER A 2 15.16 21.33 79.53
N ALA A 3 14.55 21.99 78.54
CA ALA A 3 14.34 23.44 78.43
C ALA A 3 15.56 24.14 77.81
N GLY A 4 15.30 25.08 76.89
CA GLY A 4 16.36 25.90 76.32
C GLY A 4 16.06 26.49 74.94
N ALA A 5 14.99 27.27 74.80
CA ALA A 5 14.78 28.17 73.66
C ALA A 5 15.84 29.29 73.61
N ARG A 6 16.15 29.82 72.42
CA ARG A 6 16.42 31.26 72.21
C ARG A 6 16.33 31.66 70.73
N LEU A 7 15.56 32.72 70.51
CA LEU A 7 15.30 33.46 69.28
C LEU A 7 16.50 34.32 68.82
N GLY A 8 16.48 34.75 67.56
CA GLY A 8 17.20 35.92 67.03
C GLY A 8 17.56 35.75 65.55
N ALA A 9 16.65 36.00 64.61
CA ALA A 9 16.43 37.28 63.92
C ALA A 9 17.49 37.63 62.85
N SER A 10 17.09 37.43 61.59
CA SER A 10 17.25 38.30 60.42
C SER A 10 18.58 39.04 60.20
N LEU A 11 19.31 38.68 59.13
CA LEU A 11 19.93 39.62 58.19
C LEU A 11 20.16 38.92 56.82
N ALA A 12 19.38 39.30 55.81
CA ALA A 12 19.78 39.27 54.41
C ALA A 12 20.10 40.74 54.00
N PRO A 13 20.70 41.06 52.82
CA PRO A 13 21.10 40.20 51.70
C PRO A 13 22.55 40.49 51.21
N SER A 14 23.09 39.65 50.32
CA SER A 14 23.56 40.09 49.00
C SER A 14 24.47 39.05 48.34
N SER A 15 24.33 39.01 47.01
CA SER A 15 25.24 38.43 46.01
C SER A 15 25.45 36.91 46.02
N GLY A 16 24.87 36.24 45.01
CA GLY A 16 25.50 35.02 44.52
C GLY A 16 24.56 33.98 43.93
N VAL A 17 24.10 34.22 42.71
CA VAL A 17 23.82 33.19 41.70
C VAL A 17 22.61 32.27 41.97
N VAL A 18 21.48 32.63 41.33
CA VAL A 18 20.35 31.75 41.05
C VAL A 18 20.83 30.63 40.12
N ASN A 19 21.00 29.40 40.62
CA ASN A 19 21.25 28.26 39.74
C ASN A 19 19.92 27.62 39.35
N CYS A 20 19.26 28.25 38.37
CA CYS A 20 18.19 27.65 37.57
C CYS A 20 18.79 26.50 36.74
N ALA A 21 18.92 25.31 37.33
CA ALA A 21 19.19 24.10 36.59
C ALA A 21 17.88 23.52 36.03
N TRP A 22 17.47 24.16 34.93
CA TRP A 22 16.63 23.67 33.84
C TRP A 22 16.37 22.16 33.86
N ALA A 23 15.30 21.71 34.53
CA ALA A 23 14.70 20.43 34.22
C ALA A 23 14.03 20.57 32.85
N ALA A 24 14.81 20.41 31.79
CA ALA A 24 14.30 20.33 30.44
C ALA A 24 13.46 19.05 30.41
N MET A 25 12.16 19.19 30.65
CA MET A 25 11.19 18.22 30.18
C MET A 25 11.37 18.18 28.66
N ALA A 26 12.22 17.29 28.19
CA ALA A 26 12.20 16.82 26.82
C ALA A 26 10.85 16.11 26.67
N GLN A 27 9.80 16.88 26.41
CA GLN A 27 8.59 16.37 25.79
C GLN A 27 9.07 15.75 24.48
N ARG A 28 9.34 14.44 24.50
CA ARG A 28 9.43 13.66 23.27
C ARG A 28 8.10 13.90 22.59
N ALA A 29 8.10 14.70 21.53
CA ALA A 29 6.95 14.85 20.67
C ALA A 29 6.49 13.43 20.32
N ALA A 30 5.27 13.08 20.71
CA ALA A 30 4.71 11.79 20.36
C ALA A 30 4.82 11.61 18.84
N SER A 31 5.18 10.41 18.40
CA SER A 31 5.27 10.10 16.97
C SER A 31 3.97 10.52 16.28
N ARG A 32 4.05 11.12 15.08
CA ARG A 32 2.87 11.47 14.27
C ARG A 32 1.95 10.27 14.00
N PHE A 33 2.49 9.05 14.09
CA PHE A 33 1.77 7.80 13.91
C PHE A 33 1.32 7.13 15.21
N ALA A 34 1.57 7.74 16.38
CA ALA A 34 1.31 7.11 17.68
C ALA A 34 -0.17 6.76 17.92
N ALA A 35 -1.09 7.45 17.25
CA ALA A 35 -2.54 7.23 17.36
C ALA A 35 -3.15 6.52 16.15
N VAL A 36 -2.35 6.07 15.18
CA VAL A 36 -2.88 5.39 13.99
C VAL A 36 -3.25 3.96 14.36
N PRO A 37 -4.54 3.58 14.31
CA PRO A 37 -4.96 2.21 14.61
C PRO A 37 -4.52 1.25 13.51
N GLU A 38 -4.32 -0.02 13.86
CA GLU A 38 -4.04 -1.06 12.88
C GLU A 38 -5.26 -1.27 11.98
N ALA A 39 -5.04 -1.30 10.66
CA ALA A 39 -6.09 -1.55 9.70
C ALA A 39 -6.58 -3.01 9.81
N PRO A 40 -7.88 -3.26 9.61
CA PRO A 40 -8.39 -4.62 9.60
C PRO A 40 -7.71 -5.42 8.48
N LYS A 41 -7.32 -6.66 8.79
CA LYS A 41 -6.71 -7.56 7.79
C LYS A 41 -7.72 -7.88 6.69
N ASP A 42 -7.25 -7.86 5.45
CA ASP A 42 -8.05 -8.29 4.31
C ASP A 42 -8.40 -9.79 4.45
N PRO A 43 -9.69 -10.18 4.38
CA PRO A 43 -10.12 -11.56 4.57
C PRO A 43 -9.48 -12.55 3.59
N ILE A 44 -9.15 -12.12 2.36
CA ILE A 44 -8.59 -12.96 1.30
C ILE A 44 -7.08 -13.09 1.48
N LEU A 45 -6.39 -12.01 1.83
CA LEU A 45 -4.94 -12.06 2.09
C LEU A 45 -4.62 -12.85 3.36
N GLY A 46 -5.46 -12.74 4.39
CA GLY A 46 -5.29 -13.48 5.64
C GLY A 46 -5.34 -15.00 5.47
N VAL A 47 -6.06 -15.52 4.47
CA VAL A 47 -6.09 -16.95 4.15
C VAL A 47 -4.75 -17.41 3.58
N THR A 48 -4.12 -16.58 2.75
CA THR A 48 -2.79 -16.88 2.18
C THR A 48 -1.71 -16.88 3.25
N GLU A 49 -1.74 -15.92 4.19
CA GLU A 49 -0.81 -15.90 5.34
C GLU A 49 -0.88 -17.19 6.15
N LYS A 50 -2.10 -17.63 6.48
CA LYS A 50 -2.33 -18.88 7.22
C LYS A 50 -1.87 -20.11 6.42
N PHE A 51 -2.15 -20.14 5.12
CA PHE A 51 -1.69 -21.21 4.23
C PHE A 51 -0.15 -21.28 4.19
N LEU A 52 0.55 -20.15 4.13
CA LEU A 52 2.01 -20.14 4.14
C LEU A 52 2.59 -20.60 5.48
N ALA A 53 1.97 -20.24 6.60
CA ALA A 53 2.40 -20.62 7.95
C ALA A 53 2.18 -22.11 8.27
N ASP A 54 1.21 -22.77 7.61
CA ASP A 54 0.90 -24.19 7.82
C ASP A 54 2.07 -25.08 7.35
N GLN A 55 2.48 -26.01 8.22
CA GLN A 55 3.57 -26.97 7.97
C GLN A 55 3.09 -28.28 7.34
N ASN A 56 1.78 -28.47 7.19
CA ASN A 56 1.22 -29.69 6.60
C ASN A 56 1.65 -29.83 5.12
N PRO A 57 2.32 -30.93 4.73
CA PRO A 57 2.74 -31.15 3.35
C PRO A 57 1.57 -31.34 2.37
N ALA A 58 0.38 -31.69 2.85
CA ALA A 58 -0.83 -31.87 2.04
C ALA A 58 -1.77 -30.63 2.03
N LYS A 59 -1.26 -29.46 2.40
CA LYS A 59 -2.05 -28.22 2.39
C LYS A 59 -2.44 -27.81 0.98
N MET A 60 -3.67 -27.30 0.81
CA MET A 60 -4.17 -26.75 -0.46
C MET A 60 -4.68 -25.33 -0.28
N ASN A 61 -4.32 -24.42 -1.19
CA ASN A 61 -4.80 -23.04 -1.18
C ASN A 61 -5.97 -22.89 -2.14
N LEU A 62 -7.18 -22.70 -1.60
CA LEU A 62 -8.40 -22.45 -2.37
C LEU A 62 -8.93 -21.02 -2.19
N GLY A 63 -8.13 -20.13 -1.57
CA GLY A 63 -8.56 -18.76 -1.25
C GLY A 63 -8.30 -17.77 -2.37
N VAL A 64 -7.06 -17.74 -2.89
CA VAL A 64 -6.70 -16.79 -3.95
C VAL A 64 -7.09 -17.36 -5.30
N GLY A 65 -7.87 -16.59 -6.07
CA GLY A 65 -8.26 -16.90 -7.45
C GLY A 65 -7.11 -16.75 -8.45
N ALA A 66 -5.93 -17.30 -8.16
CA ALA A 66 -4.78 -17.33 -9.04
C ALA A 66 -4.66 -18.72 -9.67
N TYR A 67 -4.58 -18.77 -11.00
CA TYR A 67 -4.44 -20.02 -11.73
C TYR A 67 -3.13 -20.75 -11.38
N ARG A 68 -3.23 -22.07 -11.19
CA ARG A 68 -2.12 -22.97 -10.86
C ARG A 68 -2.16 -24.19 -11.77
N ASP A 69 -1.00 -24.81 -11.97
CA ASP A 69 -0.91 -26.13 -12.60
C ASP A 69 -1.27 -27.26 -11.62
N ASP A 70 -1.18 -28.50 -12.10
CA ASP A 70 -1.45 -29.71 -11.31
C ASP A 70 -0.50 -29.88 -10.11
N ASP A 71 0.68 -29.24 -10.14
CA ASP A 71 1.65 -29.19 -9.03
C ASP A 71 1.37 -28.03 -8.05
N GLY A 72 0.36 -27.20 -8.29
CA GLY A 72 0.06 -26.02 -7.48
C GLY A 72 0.99 -24.82 -7.72
N LYS A 73 1.78 -24.82 -8.79
CA LYS A 73 2.72 -23.74 -9.15
C LYS A 73 2.04 -22.69 -10.03
N PRO A 74 2.50 -21.41 -9.98
CA PRO A 74 1.95 -20.38 -10.85
C PRO A 74 2.36 -20.62 -12.31
N VAL A 75 1.41 -20.47 -13.22
CA VAL A 75 1.61 -20.72 -14.65
C VAL A 75 1.64 -19.40 -15.42
N VAL A 76 2.69 -19.21 -16.22
CA VAL A 76 2.74 -18.16 -17.25
C VAL A 76 2.35 -18.79 -18.58
N LEU A 77 1.30 -18.27 -19.20
CA LEU A 77 0.78 -18.75 -20.48
C LEU A 77 1.83 -18.66 -21.59
N ASP A 78 1.86 -19.64 -22.50
CA ASP A 78 2.84 -19.68 -23.60
C ASP A 78 2.73 -18.48 -24.54
N CYS A 79 1.50 -17.98 -24.77
CA CYS A 79 1.26 -16.78 -25.55
C CYS A 79 1.90 -15.53 -24.90
N VAL A 80 1.92 -15.45 -23.57
CA VAL A 80 2.54 -14.36 -22.81
C VAL A 80 4.06 -14.46 -22.91
N ARG A 81 4.64 -15.65 -22.72
CA ARG A 81 6.09 -15.86 -22.87
C ARG A 81 6.60 -15.47 -24.27
N LYS A 82 5.81 -15.80 -25.30
CA LYS A 82 6.10 -15.41 -26.69
C LYS A 82 6.04 -13.89 -26.86
N ALA A 83 5.02 -13.24 -26.32
CA ALA A 83 4.88 -11.78 -26.39
C ALA A 83 6.03 -11.06 -25.65
N GLU A 84 6.41 -11.52 -24.47
CA GLU A 84 7.55 -10.98 -23.72
C GLU A 84 8.86 -11.09 -24.53
N SER A 85 9.11 -12.25 -25.12
CA SER A 85 10.28 -12.47 -25.98
C SER A 85 10.27 -11.57 -27.22
N MET A 86 9.09 -11.22 -27.73
CA MET A 86 8.94 -10.31 -28.87
C MET A 86 9.16 -8.85 -28.51
N ILE A 87 8.91 -8.42 -27.27
CA ILE A 87 8.96 -7.01 -26.85
C ILE A 87 10.28 -6.70 -26.12
N ALA A 88 10.93 -7.70 -25.53
CA ALA A 88 12.17 -7.55 -24.78
C ALA A 88 13.24 -6.76 -25.56
N GLY A 89 13.66 -5.62 -24.98
CA GLY A 89 14.73 -4.78 -25.53
C GLY A 89 14.35 -3.95 -26.76
N LYS A 90 13.07 -3.92 -27.17
CA LYS A 90 12.63 -3.18 -28.38
C LYS A 90 12.00 -1.82 -28.11
N GLU A 91 11.45 -1.61 -26.91
CA GLU A 91 10.76 -0.37 -26.57
C GLU A 91 11.51 0.48 -25.56
N PHE A 92 11.41 1.80 -25.74
CA PHE A 92 11.88 2.79 -24.77
C PHE A 92 10.86 2.89 -23.63
N MET A 93 11.34 2.87 -22.39
CA MET A 93 10.49 2.92 -21.18
C MET A 93 10.08 4.38 -20.86
N GLU A 94 9.49 5.06 -21.84
CA GLU A 94 8.97 6.41 -21.72
C GLU A 94 7.54 6.41 -21.18
N TYR A 95 7.09 7.57 -20.71
CA TYR A 95 5.71 7.73 -20.25
C TYR A 95 4.71 7.53 -21.38
N LEU A 96 3.67 6.75 -21.11
CA LEU A 96 2.51 6.67 -21.98
C LEU A 96 1.65 7.95 -21.87
N PRO A 97 0.85 8.27 -22.91
CA PRO A 97 -0.18 9.31 -22.82
C PRO A 97 -1.16 9.05 -21.66
N MET A 98 -1.87 10.09 -21.21
CA MET A 98 -2.87 9.97 -20.12
C MET A 98 -3.96 8.92 -20.39
N GLY A 99 -4.32 8.70 -21.66
CA GLY A 99 -5.28 7.67 -22.08
C GLY A 99 -4.71 6.24 -22.08
N GLY A 100 -3.40 6.07 -21.86
CA GLY A 100 -2.67 4.83 -22.04
C GLY A 100 -2.24 4.56 -23.48
N ASN A 101 -1.90 3.31 -23.77
CA ASN A 101 -1.53 2.87 -25.11
C ASN A 101 -2.79 2.73 -25.99
N LYS A 102 -2.85 3.50 -27.09
CA LYS A 102 -4.00 3.53 -28.01
C LYS A 102 -4.29 2.15 -28.63
N VAL A 103 -3.25 1.42 -29.04
CA VAL A 103 -3.38 0.09 -29.65
C VAL A 103 -3.92 -0.91 -28.63
N PHE A 104 -3.42 -0.85 -27.40
CA PHE A 104 -3.92 -1.67 -26.30
C PHE A 104 -5.42 -1.41 -26.05
N ASN A 105 -5.84 -0.15 -25.99
CA ASN A 105 -7.25 0.21 -25.77
C ASN A 105 -8.15 -0.30 -26.91
N GLU A 106 -7.75 -0.12 -28.17
CA GLU A 106 -8.52 -0.59 -29.33
C GLU A 106 -8.68 -2.11 -29.36
N LEU A 107 -7.59 -2.85 -29.10
CA LEU A 107 -7.63 -4.32 -29.05
C LEU A 107 -8.42 -4.81 -27.83
N SER A 108 -8.37 -4.12 -26.70
CA SER A 108 -9.15 -4.46 -25.50
C SER A 108 -10.65 -4.30 -25.73
N VAL A 109 -11.06 -3.22 -26.41
CA VAL A 109 -12.47 -3.02 -26.80
C VAL A 109 -12.95 -4.11 -27.75
N LYS A 110 -12.13 -4.48 -28.74
CA LYS A 110 -12.45 -5.59 -29.65
C LYS A 110 -12.54 -6.93 -28.93
N LEU A 111 -11.64 -7.20 -27.97
CA LEU A 111 -11.70 -8.41 -27.15
C LEU A 111 -13.00 -8.48 -26.32
N ALA A 112 -13.47 -7.35 -25.79
CA ALA A 112 -14.66 -7.30 -24.95
C ALA A 112 -15.98 -7.43 -25.74
N TYR A 113 -16.09 -6.76 -26.89
CA TYR A 113 -17.35 -6.68 -27.66
C TYR A 113 -17.38 -7.57 -28.92
N GLY A 114 -16.23 -8.07 -29.37
CA GLY A 114 -16.05 -8.71 -30.67
C GLY A 114 -15.74 -7.71 -31.79
N ASP A 115 -15.03 -8.16 -32.83
CA ASP A 115 -14.49 -7.30 -33.89
C ASP A 115 -15.56 -6.51 -34.67
N ASP A 116 -16.76 -7.08 -34.81
CA ASP A 116 -17.82 -6.59 -35.70
C ASP A 116 -19.02 -5.95 -35.01
N HIS A 117 -18.93 -5.71 -33.70
CA HIS A 117 -20.04 -5.21 -32.91
C HIS A 117 -20.48 -3.79 -33.34
N GLN A 118 -21.79 -3.54 -33.43
CA GLN A 118 -22.33 -2.25 -33.89
C GLN A 118 -21.84 -1.07 -33.06
N VAL A 119 -21.68 -1.23 -31.74
CA VAL A 119 -21.24 -0.16 -30.84
C VAL A 119 -19.83 0.36 -31.21
N ILE A 120 -18.97 -0.50 -31.76
CA ILE A 120 -17.65 -0.10 -32.27
C ILE A 120 -17.79 0.66 -33.59
N LYS A 121 -18.62 0.16 -34.53
CA LYS A 121 -18.89 0.79 -35.84
C LYS A 121 -19.50 2.18 -35.68
N ASP A 122 -20.39 2.33 -34.72
CA ASP A 122 -21.05 3.59 -34.37
C ASP A 122 -20.16 4.54 -33.54
N LYS A 123 -18.94 4.13 -33.18
CA LYS A 123 -18.00 4.88 -32.31
C LYS A 123 -18.62 5.31 -30.98
N ARG A 124 -19.41 4.44 -30.37
CA ARG A 124 -20.10 4.69 -29.08
C ARG A 124 -19.30 4.23 -27.85
N VAL A 125 -18.09 3.72 -28.04
CA VAL A 125 -17.21 3.27 -26.94
C VAL A 125 -16.10 4.29 -26.72
N ALA A 126 -15.96 4.76 -25.48
CA ALA A 126 -14.75 5.42 -25.00
C ALA A 126 -13.97 4.43 -24.11
N ALA A 127 -12.65 4.38 -24.25
CA ALA A 127 -11.78 3.47 -23.51
C ALA A 127 -10.51 4.18 -23.06
N VAL A 128 -10.08 3.87 -21.83
CA VAL A 128 -8.85 4.36 -21.20
C VAL A 128 -8.18 3.21 -20.47
N GLN A 129 -6.85 3.16 -20.51
CA GLN A 129 -6.08 2.16 -19.79
C GLN A 129 -6.05 2.48 -18.29
N THR A 130 -6.32 1.49 -17.45
CA THR A 130 -6.33 1.64 -15.98
C THR A 130 -5.45 0.60 -15.29
N LEU A 131 -5.23 0.78 -13.99
CA LEU A 131 -4.52 -0.19 -13.15
C LEU A 131 -5.39 -1.41 -12.85
N SER A 132 -5.43 -2.35 -13.79
CA SER A 132 -6.26 -3.55 -13.73
C SER A 132 -7.75 -3.22 -13.50
N GLY A 133 -8.53 -4.21 -13.10
CA GLY A 133 -9.95 -4.07 -12.79
C GLY A 133 -10.22 -3.13 -11.61
N THR A 134 -9.40 -3.17 -10.56
CA THR A 134 -9.59 -2.30 -9.38
C THR A 134 -9.44 -0.82 -9.74
N GLY A 135 -8.45 -0.47 -10.56
CA GLY A 135 -8.29 0.89 -11.08
C GLY A 135 -9.44 1.31 -11.99
N ALA A 136 -9.97 0.38 -12.80
CA ALA A 136 -11.15 0.63 -13.62
C ALA A 136 -12.38 0.94 -12.76
N CYS A 137 -12.65 0.13 -11.73
CA CYS A 137 -13.76 0.36 -10.80
C CYS A 137 -13.62 1.69 -10.05
N ARG A 138 -12.40 2.06 -9.64
CA ARG A 138 -12.17 3.34 -8.97
C ARG A 138 -12.45 4.52 -9.89
N LEU A 139 -11.99 4.48 -11.13
CA LEU A 139 -12.21 5.55 -12.11
C LEU A 139 -13.68 5.67 -12.50
N MET A 140 -14.41 4.55 -12.58
CA MET A 140 -15.84 4.53 -12.88
C MET A 140 -16.73 5.02 -11.73
N ALA A 141 -16.21 4.99 -10.50
CA ALA A 141 -16.95 5.34 -9.28
C ALA A 141 -16.65 6.75 -8.75
N ASP A 142 -15.69 7.47 -9.34
CA ASP A 142 -15.49 8.93 -9.15
C ASP A 142 -16.40 9.72 -10.10
#